data_AF-M1EML4-F1
#
_entry.id   AF-M1EML4-F1
#
_cell.length_a   1.000
_cell.length_b   1.000
_cell.length_c   1.000
_cell.angle_alpha   90.00
_cell.angle_beta   90.00
_cell.angle_gamma   90.00
#
_symmetry.space_group_name_H-M   'P 1'
#
loop_
_entity.id
_entity.type
_entity.pdbx_description
1 polymer ?
#
loop_
_entity_poly.entity_id
_entity_poly.type
_entity_poly.pdbx_seq_one_letter_code
_entity_poly.pdbx_strand_id
1 'polypeptide(L)'
;ELMFLLTGGVSLKSAEKNPDPTWLQDKSWEEICRASEFPAFKELREHFCEHITEWQKIYDSKEPHNAKFPVPMNEKLNELQKIIILRCLRPDKITPAITNYVTDKLGKKFVEPPPFDLTKSYLDSNCNIPLIFVLS
;
A
#
# COMPACT_ATOMS: atom_id res chain seq x y z
N GLU A 1 2.85 10.42 7.07
CA GLU A 1 2.87 9.41 5.98
C GLU A 1 2.45 8.02 6.47
N LEU A 2 3.18 7.36 7.38
CA LEU A 2 2.79 6.01 7.87
C LEU A 2 1.39 5.95 8.52
N MET A 3 1.06 6.92 9.38
CA MET A 3 -0.28 6.98 9.98
C MET A 3 -1.37 7.08 8.91
N PHE A 4 -1.12 7.86 7.84
CA PHE A 4 -2.05 7.96 6.73
C PHE A 4 -2.26 6.59 6.08
N LEU A 5 -1.18 5.84 5.81
CA LEU A 5 -1.22 4.47 5.27
C LEU A 5 -2.05 3.49 6.14
N LEU A 6 -2.01 3.64 7.46
CA LEU A 6 -2.69 2.72 8.39
C LEU A 6 -4.18 3.04 8.58
N THR A 7 -4.51 4.31 8.83
CA THR A 7 -5.87 4.68 9.25
C THR A 7 -6.73 5.14 8.10
N GLY A 8 -6.11 5.56 7.00
CA GLY A 8 -6.78 6.47 6.08
C GLY A 8 -6.99 7.82 6.77
N GLY A 9 -7.26 8.87 5.99
CA GLY A 9 -7.60 10.15 6.62
C GLY A 9 -9.04 10.16 7.12
N VAL A 10 -9.27 10.72 8.31
CA VAL A 10 -10.62 10.96 8.86
C VAL A 10 -10.91 12.46 8.76
N SER A 11 -11.52 12.93 7.67
CA SER A 11 -12.01 14.33 7.54
C SER A 11 -12.80 14.58 6.24
N LEU A 12 -13.57 15.69 6.27
CA LEU A 12 -14.59 16.16 5.32
C LEU A 12 -14.31 15.92 3.82
N LYS A 13 -15.40 15.70 3.06
CA LYS A 13 -15.39 15.53 1.59
C LYS A 13 -14.53 16.59 0.93
N SER A 14 -13.70 16.17 -0.03
CA SER A 14 -12.91 17.12 -0.82
C SER A 14 -13.84 18.08 -1.58
N ALA A 15 -13.44 19.35 -1.69
CA ALA A 15 -14.16 20.34 -2.49
C ALA A 15 -14.00 20.10 -4.00
N GLU A 16 -13.04 19.26 -4.41
CA GLU A 16 -12.69 19.05 -5.80
C GLU A 16 -13.42 17.88 -6.45
N LYS A 17 -13.91 18.11 -7.66
CA LYS A 17 -14.64 17.11 -8.44
C LYS A 17 -13.69 16.03 -8.94
N ASN A 18 -14.20 14.82 -8.96
CA ASN A 18 -13.52 13.67 -9.55
C ASN A 18 -13.19 13.97 -11.03
N PRO A 19 -11.93 13.81 -11.46
CA PRO A 19 -11.52 14.11 -12.82
C PRO A 19 -12.12 13.14 -13.85
N ASP A 20 -12.37 11.89 -13.46
CA ASP A 20 -12.98 10.89 -14.34
C ASP A 20 -13.79 9.85 -13.53
N PRO A 21 -15.11 10.10 -13.37
CA PRO A 21 -15.98 9.21 -12.62
C PRO A 21 -16.30 7.89 -13.34
N THR A 22 -15.82 7.68 -14.58
CA THR A 22 -16.11 6.44 -15.32
C THR A 22 -15.37 5.23 -14.77
N TRP A 23 -14.16 5.44 -14.21
CA TRP A 23 -13.32 4.38 -13.65
C TRP A 23 -12.86 4.67 -12.22
N LEU A 24 -12.69 5.95 -11.85
CA LEU A 24 -12.23 6.32 -10.52
C LEU A 24 -13.41 6.53 -9.58
N GLN A 25 -13.41 5.84 -8.45
CA GLN A 25 -14.42 6.03 -7.41
C GLN A 25 -14.17 7.35 -6.67
N ASP A 26 -15.25 8.06 -6.32
CA ASP A 26 -15.16 9.33 -5.57
C ASP A 26 -14.38 9.17 -4.26
N LYS A 27 -14.54 8.03 -3.58
CA LYS A 27 -13.78 7.71 -2.37
C LYS A 27 -12.26 7.66 -2.62
N SER A 28 -11.84 7.01 -3.72
CA SER A 28 -10.42 6.95 -4.11
C SER A 28 -9.88 8.32 -4.47
N TRP A 29 -10.69 9.14 -5.16
CA TRP A 29 -10.32 10.52 -5.48
C TRP A 29 -10.16 11.38 -4.23
N GLU A 30 -11.08 11.29 -3.27
CA GLU A 30 -10.98 11.98 -1.98
C GLU A 30 -9.69 11.60 -1.23
N GLU A 31 -9.29 10.32 -1.27
CA GLU A 31 -8.03 9.86 -0.68
C GLU A 31 -6.79 10.42 -1.41
N ILE A 32 -6.82 10.56 -2.74
CA ILE A 32 -5.73 11.17 -3.51
C ILE A 32 -5.62 12.67 -3.20
N CYS A 33 -6.75 13.38 -3.17
CA CYS A 33 -6.79 14.78 -2.77
C CYS A 33 -6.19 14.99 -1.38
N ARG A 34 -6.52 14.11 -0.43
CA ARG A 34 -5.98 14.17 0.92
C ARG A 34 -4.51 13.78 0.99
N ALA A 35 -4.09 12.78 0.22
CA ALA A 35 -2.67 12.46 0.11
C ALA A 35 -1.87 13.68 -0.39
N SER A 36 -2.46 14.49 -1.26
CA SER A 36 -1.82 15.70 -1.81
C SER A 36 -1.63 16.84 -0.79
N GLU A 37 -2.22 16.76 0.40
CA GLU A 37 -1.96 17.70 1.50
C GLU A 37 -0.57 17.51 2.12
N PHE A 38 0.04 16.32 1.96
CA PHE A 38 1.38 16.08 2.47
C PHE A 38 2.44 16.71 1.55
N PRO A 39 3.53 17.26 2.10
CA PRO A 39 4.58 17.92 1.32
C PRO A 39 5.16 17.05 0.18
N ALA A 40 5.27 15.74 0.40
CA ALA A 40 5.79 14.80 -0.60
C ALA A 40 4.88 14.63 -1.83
N PHE A 41 3.58 14.88 -1.69
CA PHE A 41 2.56 14.63 -2.71
C PHE A 41 1.88 15.92 -3.20
N LYS A 42 2.44 17.10 -2.91
CA LYS A 42 1.80 18.39 -3.22
C LYS A 42 1.38 18.53 -4.70
N GLU A 43 2.17 17.96 -5.60
CA GLU A 43 1.95 17.95 -7.05
C GLU A 43 1.15 16.72 -7.55
N LEU A 44 0.80 15.78 -6.65
CA LEU A 44 0.17 14.51 -7.03
C LEU A 44 -1.17 14.73 -7.71
N ARG A 45 -2.02 15.59 -7.13
CA ARG A 45 -3.37 15.86 -7.63
C ARG A 45 -3.39 16.47 -9.03
N GLU A 46 -2.57 17.51 -9.24
CA GLU A 46 -2.46 18.21 -10.52
C GLU A 46 -1.94 17.24 -11.59
N HIS A 47 -0.86 16.53 -11.29
CA HIS A 47 -0.29 15.51 -12.16
C HIS A 47 -1.27 14.35 -12.42
N PHE A 48 -2.11 13.98 -11.45
CA PHE A 48 -3.12 12.94 -11.62
C PHE A 48 -4.17 13.34 -12.65
N CYS A 49 -4.65 14.59 -12.59
CA CYS A 49 -5.60 15.15 -13.55
C CYS A 49 -4.99 15.29 -14.96
N GLU A 50 -3.71 15.62 -15.06
CA GLU A 50 -3.01 15.75 -16.34
C GLU A 50 -2.75 14.38 -17.00
N HIS A 51 -2.44 13.36 -16.19
CA HIS A 51 -2.03 12.02 -16.65
C HIS A 51 -3.06 10.91 -16.35
N ILE A 52 -4.36 11.24 -16.36
CA ILE A 52 -5.47 10.31 -16.02
C ILE A 52 -5.34 8.96 -16.73
N THR A 53 -5.04 8.96 -18.02
CA THR A 53 -4.96 7.74 -18.83
C THR A 53 -3.81 6.82 -18.41
N GLU A 54 -2.72 7.37 -17.87
CA GLU A 54 -1.60 6.58 -17.35
C GLU A 54 -1.92 5.99 -15.97
N TRP A 55 -2.60 6.76 -15.12
CA TRP A 55 -3.10 6.27 -13.84
C TRP A 55 -4.19 5.21 -13.99
N GLN A 56 -5.04 5.35 -15.01
CA GLN A 56 -6.04 4.35 -15.36
C GLN A 56 -5.39 3.02 -15.75
N LYS A 57 -4.30 3.03 -16.53
CA LYS A 57 -3.54 1.80 -16.85
C LYS A 57 -3.02 1.09 -15.60
N ILE A 58 -2.60 1.84 -14.58
CA ILE A 58 -2.17 1.28 -13.29
C ILE A 58 -3.38 0.71 -12.56
N TYR A 59 -4.50 1.45 -12.52
CA TYR A 59 -5.74 0.99 -11.89
C TYR A 59 -6.27 -0.30 -12.51
N ASP A 60 -6.25 -0.43 -13.84
CA ASP A 60 -6.73 -1.59 -14.58
C ASP A 60 -5.74 -2.78 -14.55
N SER A 61 -4.50 -2.55 -14.11
CA SER A 61 -3.50 -3.61 -13.99
C SER A 61 -3.93 -4.68 -12.98
N LYS A 62 -3.61 -5.94 -13.29
CA LYS A 62 -3.77 -7.07 -12.36
C LYS A 62 -2.76 -7.00 -11.21
N GLU A 63 -1.59 -6.42 -11.48
CA GLU A 63 -0.46 -6.30 -10.57
C GLU A 63 0.01 -4.84 -10.46
N PRO A 64 -0.84 -3.94 -9.92
CA PRO A 64 -0.54 -2.51 -9.85
C PRO A 64 0.62 -2.21 -8.90
N HIS A 65 0.92 -3.11 -7.96
CA HIS A 65 2.06 -3.01 -7.04
C HIS A 65 3.42 -3.19 -7.73
N ASN A 66 3.45 -3.76 -8.94
CA ASN A 66 4.67 -3.89 -9.76
C ASN A 66 4.72 -2.84 -10.89
N ALA A 67 3.65 -2.06 -11.07
CA ALA A 67 3.58 -1.06 -12.13
C ALA A 67 4.47 0.14 -11.79
N LYS A 68 5.13 0.69 -12.82
CA LYS A 68 5.86 1.96 -12.70
C LYS A 68 4.85 3.11 -12.73
N PHE A 69 5.02 4.06 -11.83
CA PHE A 69 4.20 5.27 -11.84
C PHE A 69 4.63 6.21 -12.98
N PRO A 70 3.75 7.14 -13.40
CA PRO A 70 4.13 8.12 -14.40
C PRO A 70 5.23 9.05 -13.85
N VAL A 71 6.11 9.51 -14.74
CA VAL A 71 7.18 10.47 -14.41
C VAL A 71 6.53 11.83 -14.14
N PRO A 72 6.90 12.56 -13.07
CA PRO A 72 8.06 12.37 -12.19
C PRO A 72 7.79 11.59 -10.90
N MET A 73 6.55 11.18 -10.63
CA MET A 73 6.17 10.55 -9.35
C MET A 73 6.94 9.26 -9.07
N ASN A 74 7.30 8.50 -10.10
CA ASN A 74 8.10 7.29 -9.92
C ASN A 74 9.53 7.56 -9.42
N GLU A 75 10.11 8.72 -9.71
CA GLU A 75 11.50 9.06 -9.36
C GLU A 75 11.57 9.88 -8.06
N LYS A 76 10.60 10.76 -7.84
CA LYS A 76 10.55 11.66 -6.68
C LYS A 76 10.14 10.93 -5.39
N LEU A 77 9.32 9.89 -5.50
CA LEU A 77 8.72 9.21 -4.35
C LEU A 77 9.51 7.98 -3.92
N ASN A 78 9.62 7.79 -2.61
CA ASN A 78 10.14 6.56 -2.03
C ASN A 78 9.10 5.41 -2.12
N GLU A 79 9.52 4.17 -1.89
CA GLU A 79 8.65 2.99 -2.00
C GLU A 79 7.43 3.06 -1.07
N LEU A 80 7.59 3.52 0.17
CA LEU A 80 6.48 3.66 1.12
C LEU A 80 5.44 4.68 0.63
N GLN A 81 5.92 5.80 0.08
CA GLN A 81 5.09 6.83 -0.52
C GLN A 81 4.36 6.30 -1.76
N LYS A 82 5.00 5.44 -2.56
CA LYS A 82 4.32 4.77 -3.68
C LYS A 82 3.20 3.85 -3.21
N ILE A 83 3.42 3.11 -2.11
CA ILE A 83 2.40 2.25 -1.50
C ILE A 83 1.21 3.09 -1.00
N ILE A 84 1.44 4.30 -0.48
CA ILE A 84 0.37 5.21 -0.08
C ILE A 84 -0.53 5.56 -1.28
N ILE A 85 0.05 5.92 -2.42
CA ILE A 85 -0.72 6.22 -3.64
C ILE A 85 -1.47 4.98 -4.13
N LEU A 86 -0.79 3.83 -4.15
CA LEU A 86 -1.39 2.57 -4.54
C LEU A 86 -2.60 2.23 -3.66
N ARG A 87 -2.55 2.52 -2.36
CA ARG A 87 -3.68 2.29 -1.45
C ARG A 87 -4.90 3.11 -1.85
N CYS A 88 -4.70 4.38 -2.21
CA CYS A 88 -5.78 5.26 -2.61
C CYS A 88 -6.47 4.74 -3.89
N LEU A 89 -5.71 4.13 -4.80
CA LEU A 89 -6.21 3.59 -6.07
C LEU A 89 -6.78 2.16 -5.97
N ARG A 90 -6.00 1.26 -5.37
CA ARG A 90 -6.22 -0.19 -5.36
C ARG A 90 -5.92 -0.74 -3.96
N PRO A 91 -6.78 -0.47 -2.97
CA PRO A 91 -6.58 -0.94 -1.59
C PRO A 91 -6.51 -2.47 -1.48
N ASP A 92 -7.13 -3.19 -2.41
CA ASP A 92 -7.09 -4.66 -2.50
C ASP A 92 -5.68 -5.22 -2.78
N LYS A 93 -4.78 -4.41 -3.34
CA LYS A 93 -3.41 -4.80 -3.69
C LYS A 93 -2.35 -4.30 -2.70
N ILE A 94 -2.77 -3.88 -1.51
CA ILE A 94 -1.84 -3.40 -0.48
C ILE A 94 -1.04 -4.51 0.16
N THR A 95 -1.65 -5.66 0.44
CA THR A 95 -0.95 -6.81 1.01
C THR A 95 0.27 -7.21 0.18
N PRO A 96 0.15 -7.50 -1.15
CA PRO A 96 1.32 -7.84 -1.95
C PRO A 96 2.33 -6.68 -2.07
N ALA A 97 1.88 -5.42 -2.08
CA ALA A 97 2.77 -4.27 -2.11
C ALA A 97 3.64 -4.16 -0.84
N ILE A 98 3.04 -4.37 0.34
CA ILE A 98 3.76 -4.40 1.62
C ILE A 98 4.67 -5.63 1.69
N THR A 99 4.21 -6.80 1.23
CA THR A 99 5.04 -8.01 1.14
C THR A 99 6.29 -7.78 0.30
N ASN A 100 6.17 -7.13 -0.86
CA ASN A 100 7.32 -6.79 -1.69
C ASN A 100 8.26 -5.82 -0.96
N TYR A 101 7.72 -4.76 -0.36
CA TYR A 101 8.52 -3.81 0.42
C TYR A 101 9.30 -4.46 1.56
N VAL A 102 8.66 -5.33 2.35
CA VAL A 102 9.32 -6.06 3.43
C VAL A 102 10.37 -7.03 2.88
N THR A 103 10.07 -7.70 1.76
CA THR A 103 11.02 -8.60 1.09
C THR A 103 12.26 -7.84 0.63
N ASP A 104 12.08 -6.66 0.03
CA ASP A 104 13.18 -5.85 -0.49
C ASP A 104 14.03 -5.22 0.63
N LYS A 105 13.41 -4.84 1.75
CA LYS A 105 14.12 -4.19 2.87
C LYS A 105 14.72 -5.16 3.88
N LEU A 106 14.00 -6.22 4.24
CA LEU A 106 14.37 -7.14 5.32
C LEU A 106 14.70 -8.55 4.83
N GLY A 107 14.22 -8.92 3.64
CA GLY A 107 14.43 -10.23 3.04
C GLY A 107 13.20 -11.14 3.13
N LYS A 108 13.16 -12.13 2.23
CA LYS A 108 12.03 -13.05 2.03
C LYS A 108 11.61 -13.82 3.29
N LYS A 109 12.56 -14.13 4.18
CA LYS A 109 12.32 -14.82 5.45
C LYS A 109 11.37 -14.10 6.41
N PHE A 110 11.11 -12.80 6.19
CA PHE A 110 10.19 -12.00 7.01
C PHE A 110 8.76 -11.96 6.47
N VAL A 111 8.52 -12.52 5.28
CA VAL A 111 7.18 -12.63 4.69
C VAL A 111 6.74 -14.07 4.47
N GLU A 112 7.69 -15.01 4.46
CA GLU A 112 7.40 -16.44 4.39
C GLU A 112 7.27 -17.02 5.80
N PRO A 113 6.21 -17.79 6.08
CA PRO A 113 6.10 -18.48 7.36
C PRO A 113 7.25 -19.48 7.48
N PRO A 114 7.94 -19.53 8.64
CA PRO A 114 8.97 -20.53 8.86
C PRO A 114 8.36 -21.93 8.81
N PRO A 115 9.13 -22.95 8.37
CA PRO A 115 8.66 -24.33 8.43
C PRO A 115 8.34 -24.71 9.88
N PHE A 116 7.20 -25.38 10.06
CA PHE A 116 6.81 -25.90 11.37
C PHE A 116 7.83 -26.94 11.84
N ASP A 117 8.37 -26.73 13.04
CA ASP A 117 9.39 -27.60 13.63
C ASP A 117 9.07 -27.86 15.10
N LEU A 118 8.30 -28.93 15.34
CA LEU A 118 7.89 -29.32 16.69
C LEU A 118 9.10 -29.64 17.58
N THR A 119 10.15 -30.24 17.02
CA THR A 119 11.33 -30.62 17.78
C THR A 119 12.03 -29.38 18.33
N LYS A 120 12.22 -28.34 17.51
CA LYS A 120 12.77 -27.05 17.98
C LYS A 120 11.87 -26.39 19.02
N SER A 121 10.57 -26.28 18.74
CA SER A 121 9.63 -25.67 19.70
C SER A 121 9.60 -26.40 21.04
N TYR A 122 9.68 -27.74 21.04
CA TYR A 122 9.75 -28.54 22.27
C TYR A 122 11.04 -28.29 23.06
N LEU A 123 12.19 -28.21 22.39
CA LEU A 123 13.47 -27.92 23.04
C LEU A 123 13.51 -26.53 23.68
N ASP A 124 12.79 -25.55 23.13
CA ASP A 124 12.65 -24.21 23.69
C ASP A 124 11.58 -24.11 24.80
N SER A 125 10.87 -25.20 25.10
CA SER A 125 9.80 -25.25 26.11
C SER A 125 10.25 -25.85 27.44
N ASN A 126 9.50 -25.56 28.52
CA ASN A 126 9.70 -26.18 29.83
C ASN A 126 8.42 -26.09 30.67
N CYS A 127 8.46 -26.52 31.94
CA CYS A 127 7.30 -26.51 32.84
C CYS A 127 6.71 -25.11 33.13
N ASN A 128 7.42 -24.03 32.81
CA ASN A 128 6.96 -22.65 32.92
C ASN A 128 6.66 -22.01 31.55
N ILE A 129 6.95 -22.67 30.43
CA ILE A 129 6.75 -22.16 29.07
C ILE A 129 5.88 -23.18 28.29
N PRO A 130 4.54 -23.01 28.29
CA PRO A 130 3.63 -23.95 27.66
C PRO A 130 3.68 -23.87 26.13
N LEU A 131 3.49 -25.01 25.47
CA LEU A 131 3.32 -25.09 24.01
C LEU A 131 1.85 -24.89 23.64
N ILE A 132 1.58 -23.94 22.75
CA ILE A 132 0.23 -23.64 22.25
C ILE A 132 0.15 -24.02 20.78
N PHE A 133 -0.81 -24.86 20.43
CA PHE A 133 -1.11 -25.22 19.05
C PHE A 133 -2.38 -24.49 18.60
N VAL A 134 -2.25 -23.70 17.52
CA VAL A 134 -3.40 -23.10 16.84
C VAL A 134 -3.75 -24.01 15.67
N LEU A 135 -4.83 -24.78 15.82
CA LEU A 135 -5.35 -25.67 14.78
C LEU A 135 -6.30 -24.86 13.87
N SER A 136 -6.21 -25.09 12.55
CA SER A 136 -7.07 -24.48 11.53
C SER A 136 -8.27 -25.37 11.22
#